data_AF-A0A661JPY8-F1
#
_entry.id   AF-A0A661JPY8-F1
#
_cell.length_a   1.000
_cell.length_b   1.000
_cell.length_c   1.000
_cell.angle_alpha   90.00
_cell.angle_beta   90.00
_cell.angle_gamma   90.00
#
_symmetry.space_group_name_H-M   'P 1'
#
loop_
_entity.id
_entity.type
_entity.pdbx_description
1 polymer ?
#
loop_
_entity_poly.entity_id
_entity_poly.type
_entity_poly.pdbx_seq_one_letter_code
_entity_poly.pdbx_strand_id
1 'polypeptide(L)'
;MKRDAIQFEEWRGLYEVMEKIKELAPWEWMNEHDIFGVENPETKELGFVSVMGALGEHYAISVYRGSEGLFGFLSLLDIPPGEPGMFSEYLLEIPQLQASFEDRDMLTARDLKVIKSLGLKYRGRKSWPLFRSFKPGFFPWYLESEEIRFLQYALEQILDVAPRFKEDPLVLEPGREETIMVRVASKKGNNLAWRDEKMKIDPPDPEQINILVNVDIMDAVKKLPPSESEFEIDVFMYPMPVQEKRGDRPF
;
A
#
# COMPACT_ATOMS: atom_id res chain seq x y z
N MET A 1 -1.84 -4.92 -29.59
CA MET A 1 -2.61 -3.74 -30.07
C MET A 1 -3.71 -3.31 -29.10
N LYS A 2 -4.81 -4.06 -28.88
CA LYS A 2 -5.87 -3.61 -27.93
C LYS A 2 -5.40 -3.56 -26.46
N ARG A 3 -4.67 -4.58 -26.01
CA ARG A 3 -4.13 -4.65 -24.63
C ARG A 3 -3.11 -3.55 -24.33
N ASP A 4 -2.22 -3.27 -25.28
CA ASP A 4 -1.19 -2.23 -25.12
C ASP A 4 -1.81 -0.82 -25.08
N ALA A 5 -2.88 -0.59 -25.86
CA ALA A 5 -3.61 0.67 -25.84
C ALA A 5 -4.39 0.88 -24.53
N ILE A 6 -5.03 -0.17 -24.00
CA ILE A 6 -5.71 -0.12 -22.70
C ILE A 6 -4.70 0.21 -21.60
N GLN A 7 -3.57 -0.51 -21.57
CA GLN A 7 -2.52 -0.28 -20.57
C GLN A 7 -1.93 1.14 -20.69
N PHE A 8 -1.81 1.67 -21.90
CA PHE A 8 -1.35 3.04 -22.11
C PHE A 8 -2.30 4.09 -21.52
N GLU A 9 -3.62 3.94 -21.72
CA GLU A 9 -4.61 4.85 -21.15
C GLU A 9 -4.74 4.72 -19.63
N GLU A 10 -4.63 3.50 -19.08
CA GLU A 10 -4.56 3.25 -17.63
C GLU A 10 -3.39 4.01 -17.00
N TRP A 11 -2.19 3.88 -17.57
CA TRP A 11 -1.03 4.64 -17.09
C TRP A 11 -1.21 6.14 -17.26
N ARG A 12 -1.75 6.61 -18.39
CA ARG A 12 -1.99 8.04 -18.61
C ARG A 12 -2.88 8.61 -17.51
N GLY A 13 -4.03 8.00 -17.24
CA GLY A 13 -4.96 8.44 -16.21
C GLY A 13 -4.31 8.49 -14.82
N LEU A 14 -3.52 7.46 -14.48
CA LEU A 14 -2.80 7.41 -13.21
C LEU A 14 -1.75 8.54 -13.05
N TYR A 15 -1.01 8.88 -14.11
CA TYR A 15 -0.06 10.00 -14.06
C TYR A 15 -0.79 11.36 -14.01
N GLU A 16 -1.90 11.53 -14.73
CA GLU A 16 -2.70 12.76 -14.72
C GLU A 16 -3.29 13.06 -13.33
N VAL A 17 -3.78 12.05 -12.61
CA VAL A 17 -4.28 12.26 -11.24
C VAL A 17 -3.14 12.58 -10.27
N MET A 18 -1.96 11.96 -10.43
CA MET A 18 -0.79 12.29 -9.61
C MET A 18 -0.32 13.73 -9.82
N GLU A 19 -0.37 14.26 -11.03
CA GLU A 19 -0.02 15.66 -11.29
C GLU A 19 -0.98 16.62 -10.55
N LYS A 20 -2.29 16.35 -10.58
CA LYS A 20 -3.29 17.13 -9.83
C LYS A 20 -3.07 17.04 -8.32
N ILE A 21 -2.71 15.86 -7.81
CA ILE A 21 -2.38 15.68 -6.38
C ILE A 21 -1.14 16.50 -6.01
N LYS A 22 -0.13 16.54 -6.89
CA LYS A 22 1.06 17.36 -6.66
C LYS A 22 0.72 18.85 -6.56
N GLU A 23 -0.19 19.33 -7.39
CA GLU A 23 -0.70 20.71 -7.33
C GLU A 23 -1.54 20.96 -6.07
N LEU A 24 -2.33 19.97 -5.64
CA LEU A 24 -3.13 20.04 -4.42
C LEU A 24 -2.24 20.05 -3.16
N ALA A 25 -1.15 19.27 -3.15
CA ALA A 25 -0.22 19.09 -2.05
C ALA A 25 -0.92 18.77 -0.70
N PRO A 26 -1.74 17.69 -0.62
CA PRO A 26 -2.55 17.39 0.56
C PRO A 26 -1.73 17.17 1.84
N TRP A 27 -0.47 16.73 1.72
CA TRP A 27 0.48 16.59 2.82
C TRP A 27 0.85 17.91 3.52
N GLU A 28 0.42 19.07 3.01
CA GLU A 28 0.55 20.34 3.72
C GLU A 28 -0.44 20.49 4.89
N TRP A 29 -1.51 19.69 4.93
CA TRP A 29 -2.52 19.74 6.01
C TRP A 29 -3.06 18.38 6.46
N MET A 30 -2.78 17.30 5.73
CA MET A 30 -3.07 15.93 6.12
C MET A 30 -1.82 15.24 6.65
N ASN A 31 -2.01 14.37 7.64
CA ASN A 31 -1.00 13.47 8.20
C ASN A 31 -1.39 12.01 7.93
N GLU A 32 -0.47 11.10 8.22
CA GLU A 32 -0.61 9.66 7.97
C GLU A 32 -1.78 9.00 8.71
N HIS A 33 -2.25 9.63 9.79
CA HIS A 33 -3.41 9.20 10.59
C HIS A 33 -4.77 9.66 10.04
N ASP A 34 -4.80 10.60 9.09
CA ASP A 34 -6.04 11.13 8.50
C ASP A 34 -6.57 10.17 7.42
N ILE A 35 -6.96 8.97 7.86
CA ILE A 35 -7.29 7.83 7.00
C ILE A 35 -8.76 7.90 6.54
N PHE A 36 -9.00 7.53 5.28
CA PHE A 36 -10.34 7.25 4.78
C PHE A 36 -10.34 6.03 3.85
N GLY A 37 -11.47 5.34 3.76
CA GLY A 37 -11.64 4.19 2.88
C GLY A 37 -12.12 4.57 1.48
N VAL A 38 -11.79 3.73 0.50
CA VAL A 38 -12.27 3.78 -0.87
C VAL A 38 -12.61 2.36 -1.32
N GLU A 39 -13.82 2.16 -1.83
CA GLU A 39 -14.23 0.89 -2.42
C GLU A 39 -13.70 0.78 -3.86
N ASN A 40 -13.02 -0.31 -4.19
CA ASN A 40 -12.71 -0.69 -5.56
C ASN A 40 -14.02 -1.03 -6.30
N PRO A 41 -14.43 -0.27 -7.32
CA PRO A 41 -15.69 -0.48 -8.02
C PRO A 41 -15.75 -1.80 -8.82
N GLU A 42 -14.60 -2.41 -9.12
CA GLU A 42 -14.49 -3.64 -9.89
C GLU A 42 -14.54 -4.88 -9.00
N THR A 43 -13.81 -4.87 -7.88
CA THR A 43 -13.63 -6.05 -7.01
C THR A 43 -14.44 -5.97 -5.71
N LYS A 44 -14.93 -4.79 -5.34
CA LYS A 44 -15.56 -4.49 -4.04
C LYS A 44 -14.62 -4.58 -2.84
N GLU A 45 -13.32 -4.75 -3.09
CA GLU A 45 -12.29 -4.64 -2.07
C GLU A 45 -12.20 -3.20 -1.54
N LEU A 46 -12.00 -3.05 -0.23
CA LEU A 46 -11.75 -1.75 0.38
C LEU A 46 -10.25 -1.44 0.39
N GLY A 47 -9.91 -0.19 0.14
CA GLY A 47 -8.56 0.35 0.29
C GLY A 47 -8.60 1.55 1.22
N PHE A 48 -7.64 1.64 2.13
CA PHE A 48 -7.57 2.70 3.14
C PHE A 48 -6.42 3.64 2.79
N VAL A 49 -6.79 4.88 2.47
CA VAL A 49 -5.89 5.90 1.97
C VAL A 49 -5.23 6.62 3.14
N SER A 50 -3.90 6.70 3.12
CA SER A 50 -3.08 7.49 4.04
C SER A 50 -2.17 8.41 3.24
N VAL A 51 -2.10 9.69 3.64
CA VAL A 51 -1.26 10.71 3.02
C VAL A 51 -0.05 10.98 3.91
N MET A 52 1.15 10.82 3.36
CA MET A 52 2.41 11.00 4.06
C MET A 52 3.19 12.19 3.50
N GLY A 53 3.98 12.82 4.37
CA GLY A 53 4.94 13.86 3.97
C GLY A 53 4.80 15.20 4.67
N ALA A 54 4.04 15.27 5.78
CA ALA A 54 3.93 16.48 6.60
C ALA A 54 5.29 17.03 7.06
N LEU A 55 6.29 16.15 7.25
CA LEU A 55 7.67 16.53 7.60
C LEU A 55 8.56 16.85 6.38
N GLY A 56 8.03 16.74 5.16
CA GLY A 56 8.75 17.02 3.92
C GLY A 56 9.83 15.99 3.53
N GLU A 57 9.96 14.89 4.28
CA GLU A 57 10.95 13.85 4.06
C GLU A 57 10.57 12.92 2.90
N HIS A 58 9.31 12.49 2.83
CA HIS A 58 8.81 11.61 1.78
C HIS A 58 7.35 11.95 1.45
N TYR A 59 7.09 12.33 0.20
CA TYR A 59 5.72 12.63 -0.26
C TYR A 59 5.14 11.37 -0.89
N ALA A 60 4.26 10.70 -0.16
CA ALA A 60 3.69 9.44 -0.57
C ALA A 60 2.22 9.33 -0.18
N ILE A 61 1.51 8.50 -0.93
CA ILE A 61 0.14 8.11 -0.66
C ILE A 61 0.12 6.60 -0.71
N SER A 62 -0.35 6.00 0.38
CA SER A 62 -0.54 4.56 0.50
C SER A 62 -2.02 4.23 0.48
N VAL A 63 -2.37 3.18 -0.25
CA VAL A 63 -3.69 2.54 -0.26
C VAL A 63 -3.52 1.17 0.36
N TYR A 64 -3.75 1.07 1.66
CA TYR A 64 -3.70 -0.18 2.42
C TYR A 64 -4.89 -1.05 2.05
N ARG A 65 -4.63 -2.27 1.61
CA ARG A 65 -5.63 -3.14 0.99
C ARG A 65 -6.30 -4.04 2.01
N GLY A 66 -7.63 -4.06 2.01
CA GLY A 66 -8.41 -4.89 2.92
C GLY A 66 -8.24 -4.52 4.40
N SER A 67 -8.82 -5.34 5.27
CA SER A 67 -8.61 -5.20 6.72
C SER A 67 -7.17 -5.54 7.09
N GLU A 68 -6.53 -6.48 6.40
CA GLU A 68 -5.11 -6.84 6.60
C GLU A 68 -4.20 -5.61 6.45
N GLY A 69 -4.38 -4.84 5.39
CA GLY A 69 -3.61 -3.62 5.16
C GLY A 69 -3.87 -2.56 6.21
N LEU A 70 -5.15 -2.31 6.54
CA LEU A 70 -5.52 -1.30 7.53
C LEU A 70 -4.93 -1.62 8.91
N PHE A 71 -5.21 -2.81 9.43
CA PHE A 71 -4.80 -3.19 10.77
C PHE A 71 -3.29 -3.43 10.87
N GLY A 72 -2.64 -3.85 9.78
CA GLY A 72 -1.19 -3.87 9.68
C GLY A 72 -0.58 -2.46 9.81
N PHE A 73 -1.15 -1.46 9.12
CA PHE A 73 -0.72 -0.08 9.27
C PHE A 73 -0.99 0.49 10.67
N LEU A 74 -2.17 0.24 11.25
CA LEU A 74 -2.47 0.69 12.61
C LEU A 74 -1.48 0.10 13.62
N SER A 75 -1.15 -1.19 13.47
CA SER A 75 -0.15 -1.86 14.31
C SER A 75 1.25 -1.26 14.14
N LEU A 76 1.61 -0.83 12.92
CA LEU A 76 2.87 -0.15 12.64
C LEU A 76 2.98 1.20 13.39
N LEU A 77 1.87 1.92 13.53
CA LEU A 77 1.81 3.19 14.26
C LEU A 77 1.95 3.03 15.77
N ASP A 78 1.59 1.86 16.30
CA ASP A 78 1.72 1.53 17.72
C ASP A 78 3.14 1.09 18.12
N ILE A 79 4.06 0.90 17.15
CA ILE A 79 5.45 0.52 17.44
C ILE A 79 6.18 1.67 18.16
N PRO A 80 6.76 1.45 19.35
CA PRO A 80 7.47 2.48 20.08
C PRO A 80 8.69 3.02 19.32
N PRO A 81 8.96 4.34 19.38
CA PRO A 81 10.17 4.90 18.78
C PRO A 81 11.42 4.34 19.47
N GLY A 82 12.34 3.72 18.71
CA GLY A 82 13.61 3.20 19.24
C GLY A 82 13.95 1.75 18.89
N GLU A 83 13.11 1.05 18.12
CA GLU A 83 13.39 -0.30 17.59
C GLU A 83 13.76 -0.23 16.08
N PRO A 84 14.99 0.18 15.73
CA PRO A 84 15.43 0.26 14.33
C PRO A 84 15.53 -1.14 13.72
N GLY A 85 14.86 -1.35 12.57
CA GLY A 85 14.85 -2.61 11.82
C GLY A 85 13.44 -3.14 11.60
N MET A 86 12.64 -3.19 12.69
CA MET A 86 11.28 -3.72 12.67
C MET A 86 10.37 -2.94 11.70
N PHE A 87 10.42 -1.61 11.75
CA PHE A 87 9.53 -0.76 10.95
C PHE A 87 9.60 -1.03 9.44
N SER A 88 10.81 -1.21 8.89
CA SER A 88 10.99 -1.43 7.45
C SER A 88 10.56 -2.84 7.03
N GLU A 89 10.79 -3.84 7.87
CA GLU A 89 10.36 -5.22 7.61
C GLU A 89 8.84 -5.34 7.69
N TYR A 90 8.21 -4.79 8.74
CA TYR A 90 6.76 -4.75 8.87
C TYR A 90 6.09 -4.02 7.70
N LEU A 91 6.66 -2.92 7.21
CA LEU A 91 6.09 -2.20 6.07
C LEU A 91 6.01 -3.06 4.80
N LEU A 92 6.95 -3.99 4.60
CA LEU A 92 6.95 -4.91 3.45
C LEU A 92 5.87 -6.00 3.57
N GLU A 93 5.43 -6.30 4.79
CA GLU A 93 4.38 -7.27 5.08
C GLU A 93 2.97 -6.67 5.05
N ILE A 94 2.83 -5.35 4.97
CA ILE A 94 1.52 -4.71 4.86
C ILE A 94 1.09 -4.65 3.39
N PRO A 95 -0.03 -5.29 3.00
CA PRO A 95 -0.51 -5.25 1.61
C PRO A 95 -0.97 -3.82 1.26
N GLN A 96 -0.29 -3.19 0.32
CA GLN A 96 -0.60 -1.81 -0.09
C GLN A 96 -0.23 -1.51 -1.54
N LEU A 97 -0.90 -0.52 -2.11
CA LEU A 97 -0.47 0.16 -3.33
C LEU A 97 0.04 1.54 -2.94
N GLN A 98 1.21 1.92 -3.42
CA GLN A 98 1.83 3.20 -3.09
C GLN A 98 2.06 4.04 -4.34
N ALA A 99 1.77 5.32 -4.23
CA ALA A 99 2.16 6.37 -5.16
C ALA A 99 3.02 7.40 -4.42
N SER A 100 4.23 7.68 -4.91
CA SER A 100 5.15 8.63 -4.27
C SER A 100 5.82 9.56 -5.26
N PHE A 101 6.38 10.67 -4.76
CA PHE A 101 7.23 11.55 -5.53
C PHE A 101 8.69 11.38 -5.14
N GLU A 102 9.46 10.79 -6.04
CA GLU A 102 10.85 10.41 -5.79
C GLU A 102 11.85 11.28 -6.55
N ASP A 103 13.12 11.05 -6.24
CA ASP A 103 14.24 11.47 -7.07
C ASP A 103 14.41 10.54 -8.29
N ARG A 104 14.99 11.07 -9.36
CA ARG A 104 15.09 10.36 -10.65
C ARG A 104 15.89 9.06 -10.55
N ASP A 105 16.89 9.02 -9.68
CA ASP A 105 17.80 7.88 -9.48
C ASP A 105 17.14 6.71 -8.73
N MET A 106 16.01 6.94 -8.06
CA MET A 106 15.19 5.89 -7.46
C MET A 106 14.34 5.13 -8.50
N LEU A 107 14.17 5.68 -9.70
CA LEU A 107 13.37 5.07 -10.77
C LEU A 107 14.19 4.05 -11.57
N THR A 108 13.59 2.90 -11.82
CA THR A 108 14.18 1.87 -12.69
C THR A 108 14.05 2.25 -14.18
N ALA A 109 14.77 1.54 -15.04
CA ALA A 109 14.61 1.69 -16.49
C ALA A 109 13.18 1.38 -16.98
N ARG A 110 12.44 0.51 -16.27
CA ARG A 110 11.04 0.20 -16.62
C ARG A 110 10.12 1.35 -16.26
N ASP A 111 10.29 1.98 -15.10
CA ASP A 111 9.52 3.17 -14.70
C ASP A 111 9.74 4.32 -15.70
N LEU A 112 11.02 4.62 -15.99
CA LEU A 112 11.39 5.67 -16.94
C LEU A 112 10.84 5.44 -18.35
N LYS A 113 10.70 4.17 -18.76
CA LYS A 113 10.13 3.81 -20.07
C LYS A 113 8.64 4.16 -20.14
N VAL A 114 7.88 3.94 -19.07
CA VAL A 114 6.44 4.32 -19.02
C VAL A 114 6.31 5.84 -19.16
N ILE A 115 7.02 6.61 -18.34
CA ILE A 115 7.03 8.09 -18.39
C ILE A 115 7.36 8.58 -19.81
N LYS A 116 8.44 8.04 -20.40
CA LYS A 116 8.86 8.41 -21.76
C LYS A 116 7.80 8.06 -22.80
N SER A 117 7.13 6.91 -22.68
CA SER A 117 6.10 6.48 -23.63
C SER A 117 4.87 7.40 -23.61
N LEU A 118 4.55 7.98 -22.45
CA LEU A 118 3.47 8.96 -22.28
C LEU A 118 3.87 10.38 -22.73
N GLY A 119 5.15 10.62 -23.04
CA GLY A 119 5.65 11.94 -23.42
C GLY A 119 5.82 12.91 -22.25
N LEU A 120 5.71 12.41 -21.01
CA LEU A 120 5.80 13.19 -19.79
C LEU A 120 7.25 13.55 -19.44
N LYS A 121 7.43 14.66 -18.71
CA LYS A 121 8.75 15.16 -18.31
C LYS A 121 8.70 15.73 -16.90
N TYR A 122 9.56 15.20 -16.04
CA TYR A 122 9.72 15.67 -14.67
C TYR A 122 11.11 16.27 -14.46
N ARG A 123 11.19 17.23 -13.54
CA ARG A 123 12.43 17.92 -13.15
C ARG A 123 12.38 18.24 -11.66
N GLY A 124 13.55 18.41 -11.06
CA GLY A 124 13.68 18.67 -9.63
C GLY A 124 13.74 17.39 -8.81
N ARG A 125 14.02 17.58 -7.51
CA ARG A 125 13.98 16.52 -6.51
C ARG A 125 12.54 16.22 -6.10
N LYS A 126 12.28 15.00 -5.61
CA LYS A 126 10.97 14.54 -5.10
C LYS A 126 9.83 14.95 -6.02
N SER A 127 9.99 14.63 -7.30
CA SER A 127 9.15 15.17 -8.38
C SER A 127 8.80 14.13 -9.42
N TRP A 128 9.37 12.94 -9.34
CA TRP A 128 9.15 11.84 -10.27
C TRP A 128 8.13 10.88 -9.67
N PRO A 129 6.92 10.74 -10.24
CA PRO A 129 5.95 9.79 -9.74
C PRO A 129 6.48 8.36 -9.83
N LEU A 130 6.46 7.66 -8.71
CA LEU A 130 6.79 6.25 -8.57
C LEU A 130 5.57 5.49 -8.05
N PHE A 131 5.36 4.30 -8.59
CA PHE A 131 4.22 3.45 -8.22
C PHE A 131 4.69 2.05 -7.86
N ARG A 132 4.27 1.53 -6.72
CA ARG A 132 4.66 0.21 -6.22
C ARG A 132 3.49 -0.57 -5.64
N SER A 133 3.49 -1.87 -5.89
CA SER A 133 2.61 -2.87 -5.28
C SER A 133 3.41 -3.64 -4.25
N PHE A 134 2.95 -3.58 -3.01
CA PHE A 134 3.47 -4.35 -1.88
C PHE A 134 2.53 -5.53 -1.68
N LYS A 135 3.08 -6.74 -1.84
CA LYS A 135 2.38 -7.99 -1.57
C LYS A 135 3.17 -8.71 -0.47
N PRO A 136 2.54 -9.13 0.64
CA PRO A 136 3.25 -9.79 1.73
C PRO A 136 4.05 -10.99 1.22
N GLY A 137 5.30 -11.11 1.67
CA GLY A 137 6.23 -12.14 1.21
C GLY A 137 6.84 -11.89 -0.18
N PHE A 138 6.62 -10.72 -0.79
CA PHE A 138 7.23 -10.34 -2.06
C PHE A 138 7.94 -8.98 -1.99
N PHE A 139 9.00 -8.84 -2.79
CA PHE A 139 9.66 -7.55 -2.98
C PHE A 139 8.71 -6.52 -3.62
N PRO A 140 8.75 -5.23 -3.22
CA PRO A 140 7.94 -4.18 -3.82
C PRO A 140 8.12 -4.11 -5.33
N TRP A 141 7.03 -4.17 -6.08
CA TRP A 141 7.09 -4.39 -7.53
C TRP A 141 6.20 -3.45 -8.32
N TYR A 142 6.27 -3.55 -9.65
CA TYR A 142 5.44 -2.77 -10.56
C TYR A 142 3.97 -3.16 -10.43
N LEU A 143 3.09 -2.18 -10.60
CA LEU A 143 1.65 -2.38 -10.63
C LEU A 143 1.21 -3.28 -11.79
N GLU A 144 0.21 -4.10 -11.51
CA GLU A 144 -0.58 -4.83 -12.48
C GLU A 144 -1.78 -3.99 -12.96
N SER A 145 -2.39 -4.31 -14.10
CA SER A 145 -3.46 -3.47 -14.68
C SER A 145 -4.65 -3.24 -13.74
N GLU A 146 -5.03 -4.21 -12.92
CA GLU A 146 -6.09 -4.04 -11.92
C GLU A 146 -5.65 -3.08 -10.81
N GLU A 147 -4.42 -3.23 -10.31
CA GLU A 147 -3.83 -2.34 -9.29
C GLU A 147 -3.68 -0.89 -9.80
N ILE A 148 -3.37 -0.69 -11.09
CA ILE A 148 -3.32 0.66 -11.69
C ILE A 148 -4.69 1.34 -11.60
N ARG A 149 -5.76 0.63 -11.97
CA ARG A 149 -7.12 1.18 -11.93
C ARG A 149 -7.57 1.44 -10.49
N PHE A 150 -7.30 0.51 -9.58
CA PHE A 150 -7.66 0.70 -8.18
C PHE A 150 -6.93 1.90 -7.55
N LEU A 151 -5.61 1.99 -7.76
CA LEU A 151 -4.83 3.12 -7.27
C LEU A 151 -5.33 4.44 -7.89
N GLN A 152 -5.65 4.46 -9.20
CA GLN A 152 -6.22 5.64 -9.83
C GLN A 152 -7.54 6.06 -9.15
N TYR A 153 -8.48 5.14 -8.92
CA TYR A 153 -9.74 5.46 -8.23
C TYR A 153 -9.51 6.04 -6.84
N ALA A 154 -8.58 5.47 -6.06
CA ALA A 154 -8.25 5.95 -4.74
C ALA A 154 -7.64 7.37 -4.78
N LEU A 155 -6.69 7.61 -5.69
CA LEU A 155 -6.07 8.92 -5.89
C LEU A 155 -7.09 9.97 -6.36
N GLU A 156 -8.04 9.60 -7.22
CA GLU A 156 -9.13 10.50 -7.62
C GLU A 156 -10.01 10.89 -6.42
N GLN A 157 -10.24 9.98 -5.47
CA GLN A 157 -10.98 10.31 -4.25
C GLN A 157 -10.21 11.25 -3.32
N ILE A 158 -8.88 11.27 -3.34
CA ILE A 158 -8.10 12.25 -2.57
C ILE A 158 -8.39 13.67 -3.04
N LEU A 159 -8.55 13.88 -4.35
CA LEU A 159 -8.90 15.18 -4.92
C LEU A 159 -10.28 15.69 -4.46
N ASP A 160 -11.17 14.80 -3.99
CA ASP A 160 -12.47 15.16 -3.40
C ASP A 160 -12.40 15.30 -1.87
N VAL A 161 -11.78 14.33 -1.20
CA VAL A 161 -11.79 14.21 0.27
C VAL A 161 -10.82 15.17 0.93
N ALA A 162 -9.60 15.35 0.40
CA ALA A 162 -8.60 16.19 1.03
C ALA A 162 -9.00 17.68 1.14
N PRO A 163 -9.64 18.31 0.13
CA PRO A 163 -10.18 19.65 0.27
C PRO A 163 -11.29 19.75 1.32
N ARG A 164 -12.20 18.76 1.36
CA ARG A 164 -13.28 18.71 2.37
C ARG A 164 -12.72 18.60 3.78
N PHE A 165 -11.70 17.75 3.97
CA PHE A 165 -11.02 17.60 5.24
C PHE A 165 -10.32 18.91 5.68
N LYS A 166 -9.73 19.65 4.73
CA LYS A 166 -9.14 20.97 5.01
C LYS A 166 -10.17 21.97 5.55
N GLU A 167 -11.40 21.91 5.03
CA GLU A 167 -12.50 22.78 5.45
C GLU A 167 -13.13 22.33 6.78
N ASP A 168 -13.29 21.01 6.95
CA ASP A 168 -13.88 20.39 8.14
C ASP A 168 -13.17 19.07 8.48
N PRO A 169 -12.22 19.09 9.45
CA PRO A 169 -11.52 17.89 9.89
C PRO A 169 -12.46 16.80 10.44
N LEU A 170 -13.67 17.17 10.90
CA LEU A 170 -14.66 16.21 11.44
C LEU A 170 -15.16 15.22 10.38
N VAL A 171 -14.91 15.46 9.09
CA VAL A 171 -15.26 14.53 8.00
C VAL A 171 -14.55 13.18 8.17
N LEU A 172 -13.33 13.17 8.72
CA LEU A 172 -12.54 11.96 8.94
C LEU A 172 -12.49 11.51 10.40
N GLU A 173 -13.07 12.28 11.33
CA GLU A 173 -13.08 11.88 12.73
C GLU A 173 -13.88 10.57 12.91
N PRO A 174 -13.27 9.54 13.52
CA PRO A 174 -13.99 8.33 13.88
C PRO A 174 -15.08 8.70 14.89
N GLY A 175 -16.33 8.40 14.54
CA GLY A 175 -17.46 8.61 15.46
C GLY A 175 -17.35 7.74 16.71
N ARG A 176 -18.33 7.83 17.62
CA ARG A 176 -18.40 7.02 18.86
C ARG A 176 -18.33 5.49 18.66
N GLU A 177 -18.50 5.01 17.43
CA GLU A 177 -18.54 3.59 17.07
C GLU A 177 -17.26 3.12 16.35
N GLU A 178 -16.16 3.88 16.42
CA GLU A 178 -14.86 3.53 15.77
C GLU A 178 -15.03 3.21 14.27
N THR A 179 -15.81 4.04 13.58
CA THR A 179 -16.11 3.88 12.15
C THR A 179 -15.16 4.71 11.30
N ILE A 180 -14.86 4.21 10.09
CA ILE A 180 -14.09 4.91 9.07
C ILE A 180 -15.04 5.45 8.00
N MET A 181 -14.79 6.67 7.53
CA MET A 181 -15.48 7.22 6.36
C MET A 181 -14.97 6.51 5.10
N VAL A 182 -15.87 5.89 4.35
CA VAL A 182 -15.58 5.13 3.13
C VAL A 182 -16.30 5.74 1.93
N ARG A 183 -15.56 5.95 0.85
CA ARG A 183 -16.06 6.36 -0.46
C ARG A 183 -16.53 5.13 -1.21
N VAL A 184 -17.84 4.96 -1.32
CA VAL A 184 -18.47 3.79 -1.97
C VAL A 184 -18.91 4.13 -3.38
N ALA A 185 -18.50 3.31 -4.34
CA ALA A 185 -18.84 3.49 -5.73
C ALA A 185 -20.19 2.86 -6.09
N SER A 186 -21.02 3.62 -6.78
CA SER A 186 -22.26 3.16 -7.40
C SER A 186 -22.22 3.39 -8.90
N LYS A 187 -22.69 2.42 -9.69
CA LYS A 187 -22.81 2.59 -11.14
C LYS A 187 -24.05 3.43 -11.46
N LYS A 188 -23.85 4.54 -12.15
CA LYS A 188 -24.92 5.39 -12.69
C LYS A 188 -24.79 5.46 -14.21
N GLY A 189 -25.35 4.47 -14.90
CA GLY A 189 -25.13 4.27 -16.33
C GLY A 189 -23.69 3.85 -16.61
N ASN A 190 -23.01 4.57 -17.50
CA ASN A 190 -21.59 4.33 -17.82
C ASN A 190 -20.61 5.04 -16.88
N ASN A 191 -21.10 5.84 -15.93
CA ASN A 191 -20.26 6.61 -15.01
C ASN A 191 -20.33 6.04 -13.60
N LEU A 192 -19.27 6.28 -12.83
CA LEU A 192 -19.25 6.04 -11.39
C LEU A 192 -19.78 7.27 -10.66
N ALA A 193 -20.64 7.04 -9.68
CA ALA A 193 -21.07 8.02 -8.70
C ALA A 193 -20.64 7.55 -7.31
N TRP A 194 -20.05 8.44 -6.53
CA TRP A 194 -19.51 8.15 -5.21
C TRP A 194 -20.40 8.71 -4.11
N ARG A 195 -20.44 8.03 -2.97
CA ARG A 195 -21.09 8.50 -1.75
C ARG A 195 -20.24 8.15 -0.54
N ASP A 196 -20.46 8.89 0.54
CA ASP A 196 -19.83 8.60 1.84
C ASP A 196 -20.68 7.58 2.58
N GLU A 197 -20.03 6.58 3.16
CA GLU A 197 -20.60 5.67 4.14
C GLU A 197 -19.70 5.60 5.37
N LYS A 198 -20.29 5.41 6.56
CA LYS A 198 -19.52 5.12 7.78
C LYS A 198 -19.54 3.62 7.98
N MET A 199 -18.37 3.00 7.96
CA MET A 199 -18.23 1.56 8.09
C MET A 199 -17.39 1.21 9.31
N LYS A 200 -17.85 0.21 10.06
CA LYS A 200 -16.99 -0.50 11.01
C LYS A 200 -16.20 -1.54 10.23
N ILE A 201 -14.88 -1.56 10.42
CA ILE A 201 -13.99 -2.53 9.78
C ILE A 201 -13.54 -3.50 10.86
N ASP A 202 -13.82 -4.78 10.68
CA ASP A 202 -13.36 -5.80 11.60
C ASP A 202 -11.90 -6.17 11.31
N PRO A 203 -11.09 -6.48 12.35
CA PRO A 203 -9.73 -6.96 12.15
C PRO A 203 -9.71 -8.27 11.34
N PRO A 204 -8.64 -8.53 10.59
CA PRO A 204 -8.50 -9.80 9.88
C PRO A 204 -8.52 -10.97 10.87
N ASP A 205 -9.04 -12.11 10.44
CA ASP A 205 -8.94 -13.34 11.23
C ASP A 205 -7.45 -13.67 11.46
N PRO A 206 -7.04 -14.04 12.67
CA PRO A 206 -5.65 -14.39 12.93
C PRO A 206 -5.25 -15.60 12.10
N GLU A 207 -4.19 -15.46 11.30
CA GLU A 207 -3.63 -16.58 10.54
C GLU A 207 -3.12 -17.66 11.51
N GLN A 208 -3.67 -18.87 11.40
CA GLN A 208 -3.16 -20.01 12.15
C GLN A 208 -2.01 -20.65 11.39
N ILE A 209 -0.79 -20.42 11.86
CA ILE A 209 0.38 -21.16 11.38
C ILE A 209 0.32 -22.58 11.94
N ASN A 210 -0.06 -23.53 11.09
CA ASN A 210 -0.04 -24.94 11.42
C ASN A 210 1.40 -25.44 11.41
N ILE A 211 2.05 -25.46 12.58
CA ILE A 211 3.37 -26.07 12.73
C ILE A 211 3.21 -27.59 12.65
N LEU A 212 3.55 -28.17 11.51
CA LEU A 212 3.60 -29.61 11.33
C LEU A 212 4.87 -30.17 11.96
N VAL A 213 4.73 -30.69 13.17
CA VAL A 213 5.83 -31.38 13.85
C VAL A 213 5.79 -32.87 13.49
N ASN A 214 6.89 -33.38 12.96
CA ASN A 214 7.02 -34.82 12.72
C ASN A 214 7.16 -35.56 14.07
N VAL A 215 6.14 -36.34 14.42
CA VAL A 215 6.06 -37.06 15.69
C VAL A 215 7.19 -38.09 15.84
N ASP A 216 7.58 -38.77 14.76
CA ASP A 216 8.67 -39.75 14.80
C ASP A 216 10.01 -39.07 15.11
N ILE A 217 10.25 -37.87 14.56
CA ILE A 217 11.42 -37.05 14.88
C ILE A 217 11.37 -36.62 16.36
N MET A 218 10.22 -36.15 16.85
CA MET A 218 10.07 -35.76 18.25
C MET A 218 10.34 -36.92 19.22
N ASP A 219 9.84 -38.11 18.90
CA ASP A 219 10.04 -39.30 19.74
C ASP A 219 11.48 -39.83 19.65
N ALA A 220 12.18 -39.61 18.53
CA ALA A 220 13.61 -39.86 18.44
C ALA A 220 14.41 -38.86 19.31
N VAL A 221 14.07 -37.56 19.25
CA VAL A 221 14.72 -36.51 20.04
C VAL A 221 14.55 -36.76 21.55
N LYS A 222 13.36 -37.16 22.02
CA LYS A 222 13.11 -37.51 23.43
C LYS A 222 13.97 -38.65 23.98
N LYS A 223 14.51 -39.52 23.11
CA LYS A 223 15.35 -40.66 23.50
C LYS A 223 16.83 -40.30 23.59
N LEU A 224 17.23 -39.12 23.14
CA LEU A 224 18.61 -38.65 23.25
C LEU A 224 18.95 -38.35 24.72
N PRO A 225 20.19 -38.60 25.16
CA PRO A 225 20.63 -38.21 26.50
C PRO A 225 20.51 -36.69 26.66
N PRO A 226 20.08 -36.20 27.85
CA PRO A 226 20.01 -34.77 28.13
C PRO A 226 21.37 -34.10 27.91
N SER A 227 21.35 -32.90 27.33
CA SER A 227 22.53 -32.06 27.13
C SER A 227 22.31 -30.71 27.79
N GLU A 228 23.38 -30.09 28.29
CA GLU A 228 23.39 -28.69 28.73
C GLU A 228 23.53 -27.71 27.55
N SER A 229 23.55 -28.21 26.31
CA SER A 229 23.59 -27.37 25.11
C SER A 229 22.25 -26.68 24.87
N GLU A 230 22.26 -25.36 24.86
CA GLU A 230 21.14 -24.52 24.44
C GLU A 230 21.23 -24.25 22.95
N PHE A 231 20.10 -24.40 22.25
CA PHE A 231 19.99 -24.08 20.82
C PHE A 231 18.97 -22.98 20.65
N GLU A 232 19.39 -21.90 20.01
CA GLU A 232 18.54 -20.80 19.59
C GLU A 232 18.46 -20.82 18.06
N ILE A 233 17.23 -20.73 17.55
CA ILE A 233 16.95 -20.67 16.12
C ILE A 233 16.10 -19.44 15.90
N ASP A 234 16.52 -18.60 14.97
CA ASP A 234 15.83 -17.38 14.59
C ASP A 234 15.62 -17.36 13.07
N VAL A 235 14.60 -16.63 12.63
CA VAL A 235 14.25 -16.44 11.21
C VAL A 235 14.07 -14.95 10.98
N PHE A 236 14.82 -14.42 10.02
CA PHE A 236 14.76 -13.01 9.63
C PHE A 236 14.58 -12.86 8.13
N MET A 237 14.01 -11.73 7.71
CA MET A 237 13.83 -11.42 6.30
C MET A 237 15.19 -11.13 5.64
N TYR A 238 15.47 -11.75 4.50
CA TYR A 238 16.65 -11.42 3.71
C TYR A 238 16.39 -10.13 2.91
N PRO A 239 17.20 -9.06 3.06
CA PRO A 239 16.84 -7.72 2.56
C PRO A 239 17.02 -7.54 1.05
N MET A 240 17.45 -8.59 0.33
CA MET A 240 17.72 -8.52 -1.11
C MET A 240 16.73 -9.40 -1.87
N PRO A 241 16.21 -8.92 -3.01
CA PRO A 241 15.21 -9.66 -3.78
C PRO A 241 15.78 -10.98 -4.31
N VAL A 242 15.02 -12.06 -4.14
CA VAL A 242 15.30 -13.38 -4.70
C VAL A 242 14.34 -13.64 -5.87
N GLN A 243 14.89 -13.95 -7.04
CA GLN A 243 14.11 -14.16 -8.25
C GLN A 243 14.49 -15.48 -8.92
N GLU A 244 13.53 -16.38 -9.06
CA GLU A 244 13.74 -17.66 -9.76
C GLU A 244 13.90 -17.46 -11.28
N LYS A 245 13.05 -16.62 -11.89
CA LYS A 245 13.01 -16.36 -13.33
C LYS A 245 13.00 -14.88 -13.63
N ARG A 246 13.81 -14.48 -14.62
CA ARG A 246 13.92 -13.10 -15.06
C ARG A 246 12.57 -12.55 -15.51
N GLY A 247 12.08 -11.53 -14.80
CA GLY A 247 10.86 -10.78 -15.13
C GLY A 247 9.68 -11.05 -14.20
N ASP A 248 9.74 -12.13 -13.41
CA ASP A 248 8.74 -12.44 -12.38
C ASP A 248 8.87 -11.50 -11.19
N ARG A 249 7.81 -11.37 -10.37
CA ARG A 249 7.89 -10.62 -9.12
C ARG A 249 8.88 -11.33 -8.18
N PRO A 250 9.94 -10.67 -7.69
CA PRO A 250 10.85 -11.26 -6.72
C PRO A 250 10.17 -11.44 -5.36
N PHE A 251 10.71 -12.38 -4.58
CA PHE A 251 10.43 -12.52 -3.16
C PHE A 251 11.42 -11.69 -2.36
#